data_AF-A0A427AXG3-F1
#
_entry.id   AF-A0A427AXG3-F1
#
_cell.length_a   1.000
_cell.length_b   1.000
_cell.length_c   1.000
_cell.angle_alpha   90.00
_cell.angle_beta   90.00
_cell.angle_gamma   90.00
#
_symmetry.space_group_name_H-M   'P 1'
#
loop_
_entity.id
_entity.type
_entity.pdbx_description
1 polymer ?
#
loop_
_entity_poly.entity_id
_entity_poly.type
_entity_poly.pdbx_seq_one_letter_code
_entity_poly.pdbx_strand_id
1 'polypeptide(L)'
;MEGKKGKANSEIFETLGDFTSKENWDKFFTLRGTGDTFEWYAEWPELRDPLISQLQSSSASDGAADVQILVPGCGSSRVSEYLYDAGFRRTTNIDFSKVVVSDMLRRYVRSKPEMRWRVMDMTDLQRGEARPERLNRHPGGTLQKGAAWALARAQATGERPV
;
A
#
# COMPACT_ATOMS: atom_id res chain seq x y z
N MET A 1 3.32 4.58 34.48
CA MET A 1 3.55 4.95 33.06
C MET A 1 2.33 4.62 32.16
N GLU A 2 1.14 4.33 32.72
CA GLU A 2 -0.07 3.99 31.93
C GLU A 2 -0.75 5.15 31.18
N GLY A 3 -0.53 6.41 31.58
CA GLY A 3 -1.33 7.54 31.06
C GLY A 3 -1.13 7.88 29.57
N LYS A 4 0.05 7.60 28.99
CA LYS A 4 0.32 7.92 27.57
C LYS A 4 -0.31 6.91 26.61
N LYS A 5 -0.35 5.63 26.97
CA LYS A 5 -0.89 4.55 26.13
C LYS A 5 -2.42 4.59 26.08
N GLY A 6 -3.06 4.92 27.21
CA GLY A 6 -4.52 5.12 27.28
C GLY A 6 -5.01 6.30 26.43
N LYS A 7 -4.27 7.42 26.44
CA LYS A 7 -4.61 8.59 25.63
C LYS A 7 -4.50 8.33 24.12
N ALA A 8 -3.41 7.69 23.68
CA ALA A 8 -3.21 7.35 22.27
C ALA A 8 -4.31 6.41 21.73
N ASN A 9 -4.72 5.41 22.52
CA ASN A 9 -5.83 4.53 22.14
C ASN A 9 -7.15 5.30 21.98
N SER A 10 -7.47 6.21 22.91
CA SER A 10 -8.66 7.06 22.81
C SER A 10 -8.67 7.90 21.54
N GLU A 11 -7.55 8.54 21.20
CA GLU A 11 -7.42 9.36 19.99
C GLU A 11 -7.53 8.52 18.70
N ILE A 12 -7.05 7.27 18.72
CA ILE A 12 -7.23 6.34 17.60
C ILE A 12 -8.71 6.00 17.42
N PHE A 13 -9.46 5.70 18.49
CA PHE A 13 -10.89 5.40 18.39
C PHE A 13 -11.70 6.57 17.81
N GLU A 14 -11.34 7.81 18.13
CA GLU A 14 -12.00 9.00 17.57
C GLU A 14 -11.83 9.07 16.05
N THR A 15 -10.70 8.62 15.49
CA THR A 15 -10.50 8.60 14.03
C THR A 15 -11.40 7.60 13.31
N LEU A 16 -11.96 6.62 14.02
CA LEU A 16 -12.86 5.61 13.45
C LEU A 16 -14.32 6.07 13.40
N GLY A 17 -14.60 7.35 13.67
CA GLY A 17 -15.95 7.92 13.64
C GLY A 17 -16.55 8.10 12.23
N ASP A 18 -15.70 8.24 11.21
CA ASP A 18 -16.10 8.29 9.80
C ASP A 18 -15.02 7.65 8.92
N PHE A 19 -15.37 6.47 8.38
CA PHE A 19 -14.49 5.65 7.53
C PHE A 19 -14.34 6.17 6.10
N THR A 20 -15.10 7.21 5.71
CA THR A 20 -15.02 7.81 4.37
C THR A 20 -14.08 9.01 4.30
N SER A 21 -13.69 9.57 5.45
CA SER A 21 -12.79 10.73 5.51
C SER A 21 -11.33 10.32 5.36
N LYS A 22 -10.68 10.87 4.32
CA LYS A 22 -9.24 10.74 4.10
C LYS A 22 -8.44 11.30 5.28
N GLU A 23 -8.85 12.43 5.84
CA GLU A 23 -8.18 13.10 6.96
C GLU A 23 -8.19 12.21 8.22
N ASN A 24 -9.31 11.53 8.47
CA ASN A 24 -9.41 10.57 9.56
C ASN A 24 -8.42 9.42 9.40
N TRP A 25 -8.30 8.84 8.20
CA TRP A 25 -7.33 7.78 7.93
C TRP A 25 -5.88 8.27 8.01
N ASP A 26 -5.57 9.45 7.48
CA ASP A 26 -4.23 10.05 7.63
C ASP A 26 -3.88 10.24 9.12
N LYS A 27 -4.84 10.67 9.95
CA LYS A 27 -4.66 10.80 11.40
C LYS A 27 -4.51 9.42 12.07
N PHE A 28 -5.34 8.44 11.72
CA PHE A 28 -5.27 7.07 12.23
C PHE A 28 -3.87 6.46 12.01
N PHE A 29 -3.36 6.51 10.78
CA PHE A 29 -2.04 5.96 10.45
C PHE A 29 -0.90 6.76 11.06
N THR A 30 -1.06 8.07 11.22
CA THR A 30 -0.07 8.90 11.95
C THR A 30 -0.01 8.50 13.42
N LEU A 31 -1.15 8.27 14.07
CA LEU A 31 -1.23 7.89 15.48
C LEU A 31 -0.74 6.46 15.75
N ARG A 32 -1.02 5.52 14.85
CA ARG A 32 -0.47 4.15 14.96
C ARG A 32 1.05 4.11 14.76
N GLY A 33 1.57 4.98 13.89
CA GLY A 33 2.99 5.12 13.64
C GLY A 33 3.51 4.23 12.52
N THR A 34 4.73 4.51 12.09
CA THR A 34 5.42 3.82 11.00
C THR A 34 5.81 2.41 11.40
N GLY A 35 5.72 1.45 10.48
CA GLY A 35 6.13 0.07 10.76
C GLY A 35 5.02 -0.82 11.34
N ASP A 36 3.96 -0.23 11.89
CA ASP A 36 2.82 -0.99 12.41
C ASP A 36 1.98 -1.57 11.26
N THR A 37 1.43 -2.77 11.45
CA THR A 37 0.61 -3.48 10.45
C THR A 37 -0.73 -3.85 11.05
N PHE A 38 -1.77 -3.88 10.22
CA PHE A 38 -3.12 -4.11 10.69
C PHE A 38 -3.95 -4.79 9.61
N GLU A 39 -4.70 -5.82 10.00
CA GLU A 39 -5.68 -6.50 9.16
C GLU A 39 -7.09 -6.23 9.69
N TRP A 40 -8.00 -5.89 8.80
CA TRP A 40 -9.40 -5.60 9.16
C TRP A 40 -10.28 -6.85 9.20
N TYR A 41 -10.06 -7.78 8.25
CA TYR A 41 -11.00 -8.88 7.99
C TYR A 41 -10.49 -10.24 8.45
N ALA A 42 -9.27 -10.60 8.06
CA ALA A 42 -8.69 -11.91 8.33
C ALA A 42 -7.16 -11.84 8.26
N GLU A 43 -6.49 -12.67 9.05
CA GLU A 43 -5.04 -12.83 8.99
C GLU A 43 -4.64 -13.71 7.80
N TRP A 44 -3.38 -13.60 7.38
CA TRP A 44 -2.87 -14.33 6.20
C TRP A 44 -3.14 -15.85 6.21
N PRO A 45 -2.99 -16.59 7.31
CA PRO A 45 -3.27 -18.03 7.32
C PRO A 45 -4.70 -18.39 6.90
N GLU A 46 -5.66 -17.52 7.20
CA GLU A 46 -7.08 -17.72 6.86
C GLU A 46 -7.37 -17.29 5.42
N LEU A 47 -6.68 -16.26 4.92
CA LEU A 47 -6.87 -15.72 3.59
C LEU A 47 -6.11 -16.48 2.49
N ARG A 48 -4.98 -17.10 2.83
CA ARG A 48 -4.01 -17.63 1.86
C ARG A 48 -4.65 -18.58 0.85
N ASP A 49 -5.19 -19.69 1.32
CA ASP A 49 -5.65 -20.77 0.45
C ASP A 49 -6.81 -20.34 -0.47
N PRO A 50 -7.88 -19.67 0.03
CA PRO A 50 -8.95 -19.21 -0.85
C PRO A 50 -8.46 -18.16 -1.85
N LEU A 51 -7.60 -17.22 -1.45
CA LEU A 51 -7.11 -16.17 -2.34
C LEU A 51 -6.21 -16.73 -3.45
N ILE A 52 -5.23 -17.56 -3.09
CA ILE A 52 -4.28 -18.14 -4.05
C ILE A 52 -5.02 -19.03 -5.05
N SER A 53 -6.00 -19.81 -4.59
CA SER A 53 -6.81 -20.66 -5.48
C SER A 53 -7.56 -19.86 -6.55
N GLN A 54 -8.12 -18.69 -6.19
CA GLN A 54 -8.81 -17.81 -7.14
C GLN A 54 -7.85 -17.13 -8.12
N LEU A 55 -6.65 -16.76 -7.67
CA LEU A 55 -5.65 -16.14 -8.55
C LEU A 55 -5.11 -17.14 -9.57
N GLN A 56 -4.91 -18.41 -9.18
CA GLN A 56 -4.45 -19.47 -10.06
C GLN A 56 -5.53 -19.90 -11.07
N SER A 57 -6.79 -19.98 -10.66
CA SER A 57 -7.89 -20.32 -11.57
C SER A 57 -8.13 -19.26 -12.65
N SER A 58 -7.78 -18.01 -12.35
CA SER A 58 -7.96 -16.86 -13.26
C SER A 58 -6.79 -16.66 -14.24
N SER A 59 -5.63 -17.30 -14.03
CA SER A 59 -4.47 -17.17 -14.93
C SER A 59 -4.52 -18.20 -16.04
N ALA A 60 -5.02 -17.82 -17.22
CA ALA A 60 -5.16 -18.70 -18.39
C ALA A 60 -3.83 -18.96 -19.16
N SER A 61 -2.71 -18.37 -18.75
CA SER A 61 -1.41 -18.51 -19.43
C SER A 61 -0.22 -18.49 -18.47
N ASP A 62 0.67 -19.48 -18.60
CA ASP A 62 2.06 -19.58 -18.12
C ASP A 62 2.45 -18.83 -16.82
N GLY A 63 1.88 -19.29 -15.70
CA GLY A 63 2.46 -19.11 -14.37
C GLY A 63 2.08 -17.84 -13.60
N ALA A 64 2.20 -17.92 -12.27
CA ALA A 64 1.82 -16.86 -11.33
C ALA A 64 2.53 -15.51 -11.56
N ALA A 65 3.65 -15.51 -12.28
CA ALA A 65 4.46 -14.32 -12.54
C ALA A 65 3.75 -13.28 -13.43
N ASP A 66 2.80 -13.70 -14.27
CA ASP A 66 2.13 -12.82 -15.22
C ASP A 66 0.78 -12.25 -14.76
N VAL A 67 0.31 -12.59 -13.57
CA VAL A 67 -0.91 -11.99 -13.03
C VAL A 67 -0.62 -10.56 -12.55
N GLN A 68 -1.45 -9.59 -12.95
CA GLN A 68 -1.42 -8.23 -12.41
C GLN A 68 -2.57 -8.08 -11.42
N ILE A 69 -2.24 -7.70 -10.17
CA ILE A 69 -3.21 -7.62 -9.08
C ILE A 69 -3.35 -6.18 -8.63
N LEU A 70 -4.59 -5.71 -8.49
CA LEU A 70 -4.93 -4.44 -7.83
C LEU A 70 -5.42 -4.73 -6.41
N VAL A 71 -4.83 -4.08 -5.41
CA VAL A 71 -5.23 -4.16 -4.00
C VAL A 71 -5.77 -2.79 -3.57
N PRO A 72 -7.09 -2.56 -3.63
CA PRO A 72 -7.72 -1.32 -3.21
C PRO A 72 -7.88 -1.24 -1.70
N GLY A 73 -7.74 -0.02 -1.15
CA GLY A 73 -7.80 0.20 0.30
C GLY A 73 -6.74 -0.61 1.04
N CYS A 74 -5.50 -0.62 0.51
CA CYS A 74 -4.47 -1.54 0.98
C CYS A 74 -4.06 -1.30 2.44
N GLY A 75 -4.26 -0.08 2.96
CA GLY A 75 -3.86 0.28 4.31
C GLY A 75 -2.42 -0.17 4.62
N SER A 76 -2.23 -0.61 5.87
CA SER A 76 -0.99 -1.18 6.38
C SER A 76 -1.00 -2.73 6.36
N SER A 77 -1.88 -3.34 5.57
CA SER A 77 -2.03 -4.80 5.45
C SER A 77 -0.77 -5.42 4.85
N ARG A 78 -0.43 -6.64 5.29
CA ARG A 78 0.72 -7.40 4.78
C ARG A 78 0.34 -8.32 3.63
N VAL A 79 -0.94 -8.38 3.23
CA VAL A 79 -1.41 -9.26 2.15
C VAL A 79 -0.58 -9.11 0.88
N SER A 80 -0.22 -7.89 0.48
CA SER A 80 0.60 -7.67 -0.71
C SER A 80 2.01 -8.24 -0.57
N GLU A 81 2.62 -8.16 0.62
CA GLU A 81 3.89 -8.83 0.92
C GLU A 81 3.77 -10.34 0.76
N TYR A 82 2.74 -10.94 1.33
CA TYR A 82 2.54 -12.38 1.25
C TYR A 82 2.25 -12.86 -0.17
N LEU A 83 1.48 -12.09 -0.95
CA LEU A 83 1.26 -12.37 -2.38
C LEU A 83 2.57 -12.37 -3.17
N TYR A 84 3.43 -11.39 -2.90
CA TYR A 84 4.73 -11.30 -3.57
C TYR A 84 5.62 -12.50 -3.23
N ASP A 85 5.67 -12.89 -1.95
CA ASP A 85 6.43 -14.05 -1.49
C ASP A 85 5.86 -15.37 -2.06
N ALA A 86 4.56 -15.41 -2.35
CA ALA A 86 3.89 -16.51 -3.04
C ALA A 86 4.06 -16.50 -4.57
N GLY A 87 4.80 -15.53 -5.13
CA GLY A 87 5.12 -15.45 -6.57
C GLY A 87 4.28 -14.45 -7.37
N PHE A 88 3.25 -13.86 -6.77
CA PHE A 88 2.41 -12.83 -7.39
C PHE A 88 3.03 -11.44 -7.19
N ARG A 89 4.13 -11.19 -7.90
CA ARG A 89 4.99 -10.03 -7.63
C ARG A 89 4.45 -8.69 -8.14
N ARG A 90 3.55 -8.71 -9.14
CA ARG A 90 3.05 -7.50 -9.81
C ARG A 90 1.77 -6.98 -9.15
N THR A 91 1.89 -6.48 -7.92
CA THR A 91 0.79 -5.84 -7.21
C THR A 91 0.81 -4.32 -7.39
N THR A 92 -0.36 -3.74 -7.60
CA THR A 92 -0.61 -2.30 -7.48
C THR A 92 -1.48 -2.09 -6.25
N ASN A 93 -0.93 -1.43 -5.26
CA ASN A 93 -1.55 -1.21 -3.95
C ASN A 93 -1.96 0.25 -3.88
N ILE A 94 -3.25 0.49 -3.66
CA ILE A 94 -3.80 1.84 -3.61
C ILE A 94 -4.53 2.10 -2.31
N ASP A 95 -4.40 3.33 -1.82
CA ASP A 95 -5.16 3.84 -0.70
C ASP A 95 -5.26 5.36 -0.87
N PHE A 96 -6.36 5.97 -0.43
CA PHE A 96 -6.49 7.44 -0.47
C PHE A 96 -5.66 8.15 0.60
N SER A 97 -5.19 7.43 1.63
CA SER A 97 -4.33 7.95 2.68
C SER A 97 -2.89 8.03 2.19
N LYS A 98 -2.35 9.25 2.13
CA LYS A 98 -0.95 9.45 1.74
C LYS A 98 0.02 8.90 2.79
N VAL A 99 -0.38 8.95 4.06
CA VAL A 99 0.45 8.51 5.19
C VAL A 99 0.78 7.03 5.05
N VAL A 100 -0.24 6.19 4.86
CA VAL A 100 -0.03 4.74 4.80
C VAL A 100 0.66 4.29 3.52
N VAL A 101 0.32 4.88 2.37
CA VAL A 101 0.99 4.59 1.09
C VAL A 101 2.48 4.93 1.18
N SER A 102 2.83 6.05 1.81
CA SER A 102 4.23 6.46 1.96
C SER A 102 5.01 5.51 2.88
N ASP A 103 4.40 5.08 3.99
CA ASP A 103 5.01 4.12 4.91
C ASP A 103 5.26 2.77 4.22
N MET A 104 4.24 2.23 3.55
CA MET A 104 4.33 0.94 2.87
C MET A 104 5.31 0.97 1.69
N LEU A 105 5.34 2.06 0.91
CA LEU A 105 6.34 2.26 -0.13
C LEU A 105 7.75 2.22 0.46
N ARG A 106 8.02 2.99 1.52
CA ARG A 106 9.35 3.02 2.16
C ARG A 106 9.78 1.64 2.66
N ARG A 107 8.82 0.87 3.18
CA ARG A 107 9.05 -0.48 3.71
C ARG A 107 9.49 -1.48 2.64
N TYR A 108 8.89 -1.40 1.44
CA TYR A 108 9.06 -2.45 0.42
C TYR A 108 9.83 -2.03 -0.84
N VAL A 109 10.04 -0.74 -1.10
CA VAL A 109 10.66 -0.26 -2.36
C VAL A 109 12.02 -0.87 -2.67
N ARG A 110 12.79 -1.27 -1.65
CA ARG A 110 14.11 -1.90 -1.83
C ARG A 110 14.05 -3.42 -1.94
N SER A 111 13.16 -4.07 -1.19
CA SER A 111 13.12 -5.53 -1.04
C SER A 111 12.14 -6.20 -2.02
N LYS A 112 11.10 -5.48 -2.46
CA LYS A 112 10.03 -5.99 -3.33
C LYS A 112 9.74 -4.97 -4.46
N PRO A 113 10.68 -4.75 -5.38
CA PRO A 113 10.65 -3.63 -6.33
C PRO A 113 9.55 -3.73 -7.41
N GLU A 114 8.98 -4.91 -7.67
CA GLU A 114 7.84 -5.04 -8.59
C GLU A 114 6.51 -4.51 -8.01
N MET A 115 6.44 -4.28 -6.70
CA MET A 115 5.26 -3.68 -6.06
C MET A 115 5.14 -2.20 -6.40
N ARG A 116 3.90 -1.78 -6.66
CA ARG A 116 3.55 -0.38 -6.86
C ARG A 116 2.66 0.08 -5.71
N TRP A 117 2.91 1.30 -5.23
CA TRP A 117 2.15 1.95 -4.15
C TRP A 117 1.70 3.31 -4.65
N ARG A 118 0.40 3.61 -4.62
CA ARG A 118 -0.15 4.87 -5.13
C ARG A 118 -1.21 5.44 -4.22
N VAL A 119 -1.12 6.76 -4.00
CA VAL A 119 -2.21 7.51 -3.37
C VAL A 119 -3.30 7.68 -4.41
N MET A 120 -4.47 7.09 -4.20
CA MET A 120 -5.58 7.09 -5.16
C MET A 120 -6.89 6.78 -4.46
N ASP A 121 -7.95 7.51 -4.85
CA ASP A 121 -9.33 7.18 -4.49
C ASP A 121 -9.83 6.04 -5.39
N MET A 122 -10.33 4.95 -4.79
CA MET A 122 -10.81 3.80 -5.57
C MET A 122 -12.08 4.11 -6.39
N THR A 123 -12.85 5.13 -6.01
CA THR A 123 -14.05 5.56 -6.76
C THR A 123 -13.68 6.24 -8.07
N ASP A 124 -12.49 6.83 -8.14
CA ASP A 124 -11.94 7.41 -9.37
C ASP A 124 -11.43 6.33 -10.34
N LEU A 125 -11.32 5.06 -9.92
CA LEU A 125 -10.96 3.97 -10.82
C LEU A 125 -11.93 3.86 -12.01
N GLN A 126 -13.21 4.14 -11.75
CA GLN A 126 -14.29 4.06 -12.73
C GLN A 126 -14.28 5.24 -13.73
N ARG A 127 -13.64 6.36 -13.39
CA ARG A 127 -13.65 7.59 -14.20
C ARG A 127 -12.62 7.62 -15.34
N GLY A 128 -11.87 6.53 -15.55
CA GLY A 128 -11.10 6.29 -16.78
C GLY A 128 -9.58 6.38 -16.66
N GLU A 129 -9.05 6.88 -15.53
CA GLU A 129 -7.61 6.99 -15.25
C GLU A 129 -6.97 5.67 -14.77
N ALA A 130 -7.76 4.74 -14.23
CA ALA A 130 -7.24 3.55 -13.55
C ALA A 130 -7.65 2.21 -14.16
N ARG A 131 -7.77 2.18 -15.49
CA ARG A 131 -7.73 0.89 -16.18
C ARG A 131 -6.40 0.20 -15.87
N PRO A 132 -6.37 -1.11 -15.59
CA PRO A 132 -5.11 -1.86 -15.40
C PRO A 132 -4.11 -1.59 -16.54
N GLU A 133 -4.61 -1.48 -17.79
CA GLU A 133 -3.79 -1.14 -18.96
C GLU A 133 -3.17 0.28 -18.92
N ARG A 134 -3.74 1.24 -18.20
CA ARG A 134 -3.21 2.62 -18.04
C ARG A 134 -2.35 2.78 -16.79
N LEU A 135 -2.65 2.06 -15.71
CA LEU A 135 -1.75 1.96 -14.54
C LEU A 135 -0.38 1.42 -14.93
N ASN A 136 -0.33 0.57 -15.96
CA ASN A 136 0.90 0.00 -16.50
C ASN A 136 1.58 0.83 -17.62
N ARG A 137 0.91 1.85 -18.19
CA ARG A 137 1.54 2.74 -19.18
C ARG A 137 2.49 3.71 -18.47
N HIS A 138 3.75 3.70 -18.89
CA HIS A 138 4.76 4.65 -18.46
C HIS A 138 4.61 6.01 -19.18
N PRO A 139 4.36 7.13 -18.49
CA PRO A 139 4.87 8.42 -18.92
C PRO A 139 6.24 8.63 -18.25
N GLY A 140 7.31 8.59 -19.05
CA GLY A 140 8.65 8.94 -18.57
C GLY A 140 9.44 7.79 -17.95
N GLY A 141 9.71 6.76 -18.76
CA GLY A 141 10.91 5.95 -18.54
C GLY A 141 12.13 6.86 -18.54
N THR A 142 13.05 6.64 -17.59
CA THR A 142 14.35 7.32 -17.42
C THR A 142 14.39 8.46 -16.39
N LEU A 143 13.36 9.30 -16.21
CA LEU A 143 13.45 10.45 -15.26
C LEU A 143 12.96 10.17 -13.82
N GLN A 144 12.04 9.21 -13.62
CA GLN A 144 11.43 8.98 -12.30
C GLN A 144 12.24 8.15 -11.31
N LYS A 145 13.26 7.40 -11.77
CA LYS A 145 14.16 6.68 -10.86
C LYS A 145 15.06 7.63 -10.07
N GLY A 146 15.32 8.84 -10.59
CA GLY A 146 16.12 9.85 -9.89
C GLY A 146 15.34 10.59 -8.80
N ALA A 147 14.12 11.05 -9.10
CA ALA A 147 13.37 11.91 -8.18
C ALA A 147 12.83 11.19 -6.94
N ALA A 148 12.27 9.97 -7.10
CA ALA A 148 11.79 9.19 -5.96
C ALA A 148 12.93 8.74 -5.04
N TRP A 149 14.10 8.45 -5.63
CA TRP A 149 15.28 8.04 -4.88
C TRP A 149 15.98 9.23 -4.21
N ALA A 150 16.01 10.39 -4.86
CA ALA A 150 16.48 11.65 -4.28
C ALA A 150 15.59 12.11 -3.12
N LEU A 151 14.27 12.01 -3.25
CA LEU A 151 13.32 12.38 -2.20
C LEU A 151 13.40 11.42 -1.01
N ALA A 152 13.53 10.10 -1.27
CA ALA A 152 13.74 9.11 -0.22
C ALA A 152 15.09 9.28 0.50
N ARG A 153 16.15 9.69 -0.21
CA ARG A 153 17.46 9.97 0.38
C ARG A 153 17.45 11.25 1.22
N ALA A 154 16.87 12.34 0.71
CA ALA A 154 16.77 13.63 1.41
C ALA A 154 16.00 13.52 2.74
N GLN A 155 15.00 12.63 2.80
CA GLN A 155 14.22 12.38 4.00
C GLN A 155 14.93 11.44 5.00
N ALA A 156 15.96 10.69 4.56
CA ALA A 156 16.70 9.75 5.39
C ALA A 156 17.98 10.33 5.99
N THR A 157 18.59 11.37 5.37
CA THR A 157 19.86 11.94 5.83
C THR A 157 19.75 13.29 6.54
N GLY A 158 18.56 13.91 6.60
CA GLY A 158 18.37 15.18 7.31
C GLY A 158 19.07 16.39 6.67
N GLU A 159 19.68 16.24 5.49
CA GLU A 159 20.33 17.32 4.76
C GLU A 159 19.33 18.02 3.84
N ARG A 160 19.17 19.34 4.02
CA ARG A 160 18.42 20.20 3.10
C ARG A 160 19.28 20.50 1.87
N PRO A 161 18.71 20.52 0.65
CA PRO A 161 19.47 20.89 -0.54
C PRO A 161 19.78 22.39 -0.51
N VAL A 162 20.99 22.74 -0.96
CA VAL A 162 21.48 24.12 -1.15
C VAL A 162 21.02 24.64 -2.51
#